data_AF-A0A849PIB9-F1
#
_entry.id   AF-A0A849PIB9-F1
#
_cell.length_a   1.000
_cell.length_b   1.000
_cell.length_c   1.000
_cell.angle_alpha   90.00
_cell.angle_beta   90.00
_cell.angle_gamma   90.00
#
_symmetry.space_group_name_H-M   'P 1'
#
loop_
_entity.id
_entity.type
_entity.pdbx_description
1 polymer ?
#
loop_
_entity_poly.entity_id
_entity_poly.type
_entity_poly.pdbx_seq_one_letter_code
_entity_poly.pdbx_strand_id
1 'polypeptide(L)'
;MDIVSDTTSYCAQFLNSKSPSVYRRIIENCRDIGRNALKRDYYVPPTLKKMVYRQYDGTGILAINRTQQEFCARGRRMDAVIGKERVMSTPDLHLAVLVDNSDQMTAWARSVMLGRKIPEERAPLTLAKIATIALFEEIRDAQTKSLIAFGSGVDTYDGIDYKRLLAENGSGCCRLDLALAELLRMRWDLRKGERQLIILTSMPPDTGTGILLEDIGVQEASLIYMRRMTRNGVRILYLPIFTQMELVDTKIGVCSSRNFAQRIHKLGIAVSLIGQSDTFIHAMRVGIKQMLQRDV
;
A
#
# COMPACT_ATOMS: atom_id res chain seq x y z
N MET A 1 -20.11 16.23 -11.46
CA MET A 1 -19.05 16.48 -10.46
C MET A 1 -18.21 15.23 -10.37
N ASP A 2 -16.88 15.38 -10.27
CA ASP A 2 -15.95 14.26 -10.09
C ASP A 2 -16.09 13.71 -8.67
N ILE A 3 -16.31 12.40 -8.53
CA ILE A 3 -16.55 11.73 -7.23
C ILE A 3 -15.40 11.99 -6.25
N VAL A 4 -14.16 12.11 -6.74
CA VAL A 4 -13.01 12.39 -5.88
C VAL A 4 -13.09 13.81 -5.33
N SER A 5 -13.37 14.80 -6.17
CA SER A 5 -13.56 16.20 -5.77
C SER A 5 -14.72 16.40 -4.78
N ASP A 6 -15.81 15.65 -4.94
CA ASP A 6 -16.92 15.69 -3.98
C ASP A 6 -16.49 15.11 -2.62
N THR A 7 -15.71 14.02 -2.66
CA THR A 7 -15.23 13.35 -1.45
C THR A 7 -14.22 14.21 -0.69
N THR A 8 -13.31 14.90 -1.38
CA THR A 8 -12.38 15.85 -0.73
C THR A 8 -13.14 16.96 0.00
N SER A 9 -14.23 17.45 -0.60
CA SER A 9 -15.11 18.44 0.01
C SER A 9 -15.80 17.90 1.27
N TYR A 10 -16.32 16.68 1.22
CA TYR A 10 -16.91 16.04 2.40
C TYR A 10 -15.89 15.77 3.51
N CYS A 11 -14.66 15.37 3.18
CA CYS A 11 -13.58 15.21 4.16
C CYS A 11 -13.26 16.52 4.88
N ALA A 12 -13.15 17.64 4.14
CA ALA A 12 -12.96 18.96 4.73
C ALA A 12 -14.14 19.38 5.64
N GLN A 13 -15.37 19.08 5.25
CA GLN A 13 -16.56 19.29 6.08
C GLN A 13 -16.55 18.42 7.34
N PHE A 14 -16.07 17.18 7.25
CA PHE A 14 -16.05 16.24 8.37
C PHE A 14 -15.09 16.66 9.46
N LEU A 15 -13.92 17.24 9.12
CA LEU A 15 -12.96 17.77 10.10
C LEU A 15 -13.62 18.77 11.06
N ASN A 16 -14.54 19.59 10.55
CA ASN A 16 -15.23 20.61 11.33
C ASN A 16 -16.50 20.09 12.01
N SER A 17 -17.35 19.37 11.27
CA SER A 17 -18.71 19.01 11.73
C SER A 17 -18.80 17.66 12.46
N LYS A 18 -17.88 16.73 12.17
CA LYS A 18 -17.92 15.32 12.59
C LYS A 18 -19.29 14.65 12.34
N SER A 19 -20.03 15.12 11.34
CA SER A 19 -21.40 14.70 11.09
C SER A 19 -21.49 13.23 10.62
N PRO A 20 -22.38 12.40 11.19
CA PRO A 20 -22.59 11.02 10.75
C PRO A 20 -23.05 10.89 9.30
N SER A 21 -23.81 11.85 8.77
CA SER A 21 -24.29 11.81 7.38
C SER A 21 -23.17 12.09 6.38
N VAL A 22 -22.28 13.03 6.71
CA VAL A 22 -21.07 13.33 5.93
C VAL A 22 -20.14 12.13 5.93
N TYR A 23 -19.92 11.52 7.11
CA TYR A 23 -19.14 10.29 7.23
C TYR A 23 -19.66 9.18 6.30
N ARG A 24 -20.97 8.91 6.30
CA ARG A 24 -21.57 7.87 5.47
C ARG A 24 -21.32 8.11 3.97
N ARG A 25 -21.50 9.36 3.51
CA ARG A 25 -21.21 9.76 2.13
C ARG A 25 -19.74 9.57 1.75
N ILE A 26 -18.81 9.91 2.64
CA ILE A 26 -17.38 9.67 2.41
C ILE A 26 -17.13 8.17 2.18
N ILE A 27 -17.66 7.29 3.04
CA ILE A 27 -17.47 5.85 2.90
C ILE A 27 -18.10 5.30 1.62
N GLU A 28 -19.31 5.74 1.26
CA GLU A 28 -19.97 5.36 0.01
C GLU A 28 -19.14 5.76 -1.22
N ASN A 29 -18.66 7.00 -1.25
CA ASN A 29 -17.82 7.47 -2.36
C ASN A 29 -16.48 6.73 -2.40
N CYS A 30 -15.83 6.48 -1.26
CA CYS A 30 -14.57 5.74 -1.21
C CYS A 30 -14.72 4.30 -1.72
N ARG A 31 -15.87 3.64 -1.49
CA ARG A 31 -16.18 2.33 -2.09
C ARG A 31 -16.21 2.41 -3.61
N ASP A 32 -16.89 3.41 -4.15
CA ASP A 32 -17.00 3.57 -5.60
C ASP A 32 -15.66 3.96 -6.24
N ILE A 33 -14.88 4.81 -5.57
CA ILE A 33 -13.48 5.11 -5.94
C ILE A 33 -12.64 3.84 -5.93
N GLY A 34 -12.73 3.03 -4.87
CA GLY A 34 -12.01 1.75 -4.73
C GLY A 34 -12.34 0.78 -5.86
N ARG A 35 -13.63 0.54 -6.12
CA ARG A 35 -14.10 -0.26 -7.26
C ARG A 35 -13.53 0.26 -8.57
N ASN A 36 -13.56 1.57 -8.80
CA ASN A 36 -13.05 2.14 -10.03
C ASN A 36 -11.53 1.98 -10.16
N ALA A 37 -10.77 2.08 -9.06
CA ALA A 37 -9.33 1.90 -9.08
C ALA A 37 -8.92 0.42 -9.27
N LEU A 38 -9.64 -0.53 -8.66
CA LEU A 38 -9.18 -1.92 -8.46
C LEU A 38 -9.91 -2.98 -9.29
N LYS A 39 -11.16 -2.78 -9.71
CA LYS A 39 -12.07 -3.83 -10.24
C LYS A 39 -11.54 -4.63 -11.44
N ARG A 40 -10.55 -4.14 -12.19
CA ARG A 40 -9.98 -4.85 -13.36
C ARG A 40 -8.59 -5.46 -13.11
N ASP A 41 -7.80 -4.89 -12.22
CA ASP A 41 -6.39 -5.25 -12.04
C ASP A 41 -6.14 -6.06 -10.76
N TYR A 42 -7.04 -5.96 -9.76
CA TYR A 42 -6.90 -6.64 -8.47
C TYR A 42 -7.49 -8.06 -8.46
N TYR A 43 -8.49 -8.35 -9.30
CA TYR A 43 -9.25 -9.61 -9.26
C TYR A 43 -8.55 -10.82 -9.91
N VAL A 44 -7.25 -10.71 -10.21
CA VAL A 44 -6.43 -11.87 -10.53
C VAL A 44 -5.41 -12.04 -9.40
N PRO A 45 -5.82 -12.60 -8.25
CA PRO A 45 -4.84 -12.97 -7.24
C PRO A 45 -3.81 -13.91 -7.90
N PRO A 46 -2.52 -13.76 -7.58
CA PRO A 46 -1.49 -14.65 -8.12
C PRO A 46 -1.83 -16.09 -7.69
N THR A 47 -2.37 -16.87 -8.61
CA THR A 47 -2.76 -18.24 -8.33
C THR A 47 -1.51 -19.10 -8.35
N LEU A 48 -1.10 -19.57 -7.18
CA LEU A 48 -0.01 -20.53 -7.09
C LEU A 48 -0.54 -21.87 -7.62
N LYS A 49 -0.03 -22.27 -8.79
CA LYS A 49 -0.27 -23.61 -9.33
C LYS A 49 0.76 -24.55 -8.71
N LYS A 50 0.35 -25.32 -7.70
CA LYS A 50 1.21 -26.36 -7.11
C LYS A 50 0.82 -27.72 -7.68
N MET A 51 1.81 -28.52 -8.05
CA MET A 51 1.59 -29.91 -8.40
C MET A 51 1.46 -30.72 -7.11
N VAL A 52 0.28 -31.28 -6.86
CA VAL A 52 0.02 -32.18 -5.74
C VAL A 52 0.05 -33.61 -6.25
N TYR A 53 0.65 -34.50 -5.45
CA TYR A 53 0.73 -35.92 -5.73
C TYR A 53 -0.13 -36.66 -4.71
N ARG A 54 -1.08 -37.45 -5.18
CA ARG A 54 -2.02 -38.21 -4.34
C ARG A 54 -2.25 -39.59 -4.95
N GLN A 55 -2.77 -40.52 -4.18
CA GLN A 55 -3.19 -41.83 -4.71
C GLN A 55 -4.20 -41.60 -5.84
N TYR A 56 -4.01 -42.31 -6.96
CA TYR A 56 -4.84 -42.13 -8.13
C TYR A 56 -6.24 -42.69 -7.88
N ASP A 57 -7.25 -41.83 -8.01
CA ASP A 57 -8.67 -42.11 -7.75
C ASP A 57 -9.46 -42.40 -9.05
N GLY A 58 -8.77 -42.51 -10.18
CA GLY A 58 -9.40 -42.65 -11.50
C GLY A 58 -9.58 -41.32 -12.25
N THR A 59 -9.23 -40.19 -11.63
CA THR A 59 -9.34 -38.85 -12.25
C THR A 59 -7.98 -38.13 -12.29
N GLY A 60 -7.76 -37.33 -13.34
CA GLY A 60 -6.52 -36.55 -13.51
C GLY A 60 -5.41 -37.27 -14.29
N ILE A 61 -4.15 -36.84 -14.11
CA ILE A 61 -2.99 -37.32 -14.87
C ILE A 61 -2.12 -38.19 -13.97
N LEU A 62 -1.64 -39.33 -14.46
CA LEU A 62 -0.70 -40.17 -13.72
C LEU A 62 0.70 -39.54 -13.60
N ALA A 63 1.29 -39.63 -12.42
CA ALA A 63 2.68 -39.27 -12.16
C ALA A 63 3.59 -40.49 -12.36
N ILE A 64 3.97 -40.76 -13.61
CA ILE A 64 4.69 -41.98 -14.02
C ILE A 64 5.94 -42.22 -13.17
N ASN A 65 6.84 -41.24 -13.05
CA ASN A 65 8.11 -41.42 -12.34
C ASN A 65 7.92 -41.71 -10.84
N ARG A 66 6.94 -41.06 -10.20
CA ARG A 66 6.63 -41.32 -8.77
C ARG A 66 5.92 -42.66 -8.58
N THR A 67 5.06 -43.04 -9.51
CA THR A 67 4.41 -44.35 -9.50
C THR A 67 5.44 -45.47 -9.65
N GLN A 68 6.43 -45.30 -10.53
CA GLN A 68 7.55 -46.23 -10.66
C GLN A 68 8.36 -46.34 -9.35
N GLN A 69 8.65 -45.20 -8.70
CA GLN A 69 9.34 -45.20 -7.40
C GLN A 69 8.52 -45.92 -6.32
N GLU A 70 7.22 -45.67 -6.21
CA GLU A 70 6.35 -46.36 -5.25
C GLU A 70 6.24 -47.87 -5.55
N PHE A 71 6.17 -48.26 -6.82
CA PHE A 71 6.19 -49.67 -7.21
C PHE A 71 7.51 -50.36 -6.86
N CYS A 72 8.65 -49.67 -7.01
CA CYS A 72 9.94 -50.19 -6.59
C CYS A 72 10.05 -50.31 -5.07
N ALA A 73 9.43 -49.40 -4.30
CA ALA A 73 9.53 -49.37 -2.84
C ALA A 73 8.52 -50.30 -2.14
N ARG A 74 7.29 -50.41 -2.65
CA ARG A 74 6.15 -51.06 -1.98
C ARG A 74 5.51 -52.19 -2.78
N GLY A 75 6.00 -52.45 -3.98
CA GLY A 75 5.46 -53.45 -4.90
C GLY A 75 4.36 -52.89 -5.80
N ARG A 76 4.04 -53.66 -6.86
CA ARG A 76 3.02 -53.25 -7.86
C ARG A 76 1.62 -53.50 -7.32
N ARG A 77 0.96 -52.42 -6.89
CA ARG A 77 -0.43 -52.45 -6.42
C ARG A 77 -1.17 -51.20 -6.90
N MET A 78 -2.49 -51.30 -7.05
CA MET A 78 -3.30 -50.18 -7.55
C MET A 78 -3.32 -48.98 -6.59
N ASP A 79 -3.14 -49.20 -5.30
CA ASP A 79 -3.01 -48.16 -4.27
C ASP A 79 -1.65 -47.45 -4.28
N ALA A 80 -0.64 -48.03 -4.92
CA ALA A 80 0.66 -47.41 -5.13
C ALA A 80 0.73 -46.54 -6.41
N VAL A 81 -0.37 -46.45 -7.17
CA VAL A 81 -0.47 -45.58 -8.34
C VAL A 81 -0.64 -44.13 -7.88
N ILE A 82 0.28 -43.26 -8.29
CA ILE A 82 0.28 -41.85 -7.89
C ILE A 82 -0.25 -40.98 -9.04
N GLY A 83 -1.34 -40.28 -8.78
CA GLY A 83 -1.84 -39.19 -9.62
C GLY A 83 -1.09 -37.88 -9.35
N LYS A 84 -1.07 -37.01 -10.36
CA LYS A 84 -0.70 -35.61 -10.24
C LYS A 84 -1.85 -34.74 -10.72
N GLU A 85 -2.10 -33.68 -9.97
CA GLU A 85 -3.01 -32.62 -10.35
C GLU A 85 -2.37 -31.27 -10.09
N ARG A 86 -2.76 -30.26 -10.88
CA ARG A 86 -2.43 -28.87 -10.57
C ARG A 86 -3.53 -28.36 -9.65
N VAL A 87 -3.22 -28.21 -8.37
CA VAL A 87 -4.10 -27.52 -7.44
C VAL A 87 -3.78 -26.04 -7.52
N MET A 88 -4.81 -25.24 -7.76
CA MET A 88 -4.73 -23.79 -7.61
C MET A 88 -5.03 -23.45 -6.15
N SER A 89 -4.06 -22.87 -5.45
CA SER A 89 -4.29 -22.27 -4.15
C SER A 89 -4.14 -20.76 -4.27
N THR A 90 -5.12 -20.01 -3.79
CA THR A 90 -4.99 -18.57 -3.60
C THR A 90 -4.17 -18.36 -2.32
N PRO A 91 -2.96 -17.81 -2.40
CA PRO A 91 -2.18 -17.52 -1.20
C PRO A 91 -2.91 -16.50 -0.32
N ASP A 92 -2.74 -16.62 1.00
CA ASP A 92 -3.22 -15.61 1.95
C ASP A 92 -2.63 -14.25 1.58
N LEU A 93 -3.48 -13.22 1.57
CA LEU A 93 -3.06 -11.85 1.31
C LEU A 93 -2.90 -11.08 2.63
N HIS A 94 -1.75 -10.44 2.78
CA HIS A 94 -1.45 -9.49 3.84
C HIS A 94 -1.32 -8.10 3.23
N LEU A 95 -2.21 -7.18 3.62
CA LEU A 95 -2.21 -5.79 3.19
C LEU A 95 -1.74 -4.88 4.33
N ALA A 96 -0.77 -4.02 4.05
CA ALA A 96 -0.38 -2.91 4.91
C ALA A 96 -0.46 -1.60 4.14
N VAL A 97 -1.01 -0.56 4.79
CA VAL A 97 -1.03 0.81 4.27
C VAL A 97 -0.31 1.71 5.28
N LEU A 98 0.76 2.36 4.83
CA LEU A 98 1.42 3.44 5.58
C LEU A 98 0.86 4.77 5.11
N VAL A 99 0.33 5.56 6.05
CA VAL A 99 -0.23 6.88 5.79
C VAL A 99 0.60 7.92 6.49
N ASP A 100 1.15 8.82 5.70
CA ASP A 100 1.79 10.03 6.21
C ASP A 100 0.73 10.96 6.81
N ASN A 101 0.86 11.22 8.09
CA ASN A 101 0.08 12.14 8.90
C ASN A 101 1.00 13.23 9.50
N SER A 102 2.09 13.57 8.83
CA SER A 102 2.99 14.67 9.21
C SER A 102 2.38 16.05 8.93
N ASP A 103 2.99 17.11 9.49
CA ASP A 103 2.60 18.49 9.23
C ASP A 103 2.60 18.82 7.74
N GLN A 104 3.56 18.28 6.99
CA GLN A 104 3.74 18.52 5.55
C GLN A 104 2.58 17.99 4.70
N MET A 105 1.70 17.16 5.26
CA MET A 105 0.49 16.66 4.59
C MET A 105 -0.70 17.63 4.71
N THR A 106 -0.65 18.60 5.62
CA THR A 106 -1.78 19.50 5.96
C THR A 106 -1.92 20.69 5.01
N ALA A 107 -3.12 21.24 4.87
CA ALA A 107 -3.31 22.47 4.10
C ALA A 107 -2.60 23.67 4.74
N TRP A 108 -2.52 23.72 6.06
CA TRP A 108 -1.83 24.78 6.79
C TRP A 108 -0.35 24.84 6.43
N ALA A 109 0.39 23.73 6.54
CA ALA A 109 1.81 23.71 6.23
C ALA A 109 2.06 24.06 4.75
N ARG A 110 1.23 23.54 3.84
CA ARG A 110 1.30 23.88 2.41
C ARG A 110 1.05 25.36 2.15
N SER A 111 0.17 25.98 2.92
CA SER A 111 -0.09 27.41 2.83
C SER A 111 1.12 28.25 3.25
N VAL A 112 1.77 27.84 4.36
CA VAL A 112 2.98 28.48 4.86
C VAL A 112 4.13 28.35 3.85
N MET A 113 4.38 27.14 3.34
CA MET A 113 5.47 26.87 2.38
C MET A 113 5.33 27.65 1.06
N LEU A 114 4.10 27.95 0.62
CA LEU A 114 3.83 28.63 -0.64
C LEU A 114 3.48 30.12 -0.50
N GLY A 115 3.34 30.62 0.73
CA GLY A 115 2.90 32.00 0.98
C GLY A 115 1.49 32.33 0.47
N ARG A 116 0.62 31.32 0.29
CA ARG A 116 -0.77 31.50 -0.17
C ARG A 116 -1.71 30.53 0.51
N LYS A 117 -2.97 30.88 0.69
CA LYS A 117 -3.97 30.00 1.30
C LYS A 117 -4.25 28.77 0.41
N ILE A 118 -3.96 27.59 0.93
CA ILE A 118 -4.38 26.30 0.39
C ILE A 118 -5.59 25.82 1.21
N PRO A 119 -6.69 25.42 0.56
CA PRO A 119 -7.87 24.94 1.27
C PRO A 119 -7.73 23.42 1.58
N GLU A 120 -8.46 22.94 2.60
CA GLU A 120 -8.36 21.55 3.09
C GLU A 120 -8.69 20.49 2.03
N GLU A 121 -9.57 20.81 1.08
CA GLU A 121 -9.92 19.93 -0.04
C GLU A 121 -8.71 19.65 -0.94
N ARG A 122 -7.70 20.52 -0.92
CA ARG A 122 -6.45 20.40 -1.70
C ARG A 122 -5.26 19.93 -0.87
N ALA A 123 -5.45 19.60 0.41
CA ALA A 123 -4.40 19.02 1.24
C ALA A 123 -4.01 17.62 0.75
N PRO A 124 -2.71 17.28 0.67
CA PRO A 124 -2.28 15.91 0.41
C PRO A 124 -2.88 14.89 1.38
N LEU A 125 -3.04 15.25 2.66
CA LEU A 125 -3.64 14.42 3.69
C LEU A 125 -5.07 13.97 3.33
N THR A 126 -5.87 14.85 2.73
CA THR A 126 -7.24 14.55 2.33
C THR A 126 -7.27 13.44 1.28
N LEU A 127 -6.39 13.49 0.27
CA LEU A 127 -6.27 12.42 -0.73
C LEU A 127 -5.71 11.13 -0.13
N ALA A 128 -4.77 11.21 0.81
CA ALA A 128 -4.23 10.04 1.50
C ALA A 128 -5.31 9.28 2.28
N LYS A 129 -6.19 10.01 2.99
CA LYS A 129 -7.34 9.43 3.69
C LYS A 129 -8.30 8.72 2.73
N ILE A 130 -8.64 9.38 1.61
CA ILE A 130 -9.51 8.80 0.57
C ILE A 130 -8.90 7.52 0.00
N ALA A 131 -7.61 7.54 -0.35
CA ALA A 131 -6.89 6.38 -0.88
C ALA A 131 -6.91 5.22 0.12
N THR A 132 -6.64 5.51 1.39
CA THR A 132 -6.61 4.51 2.46
C THR A 132 -7.96 3.84 2.64
N ILE A 133 -9.03 4.61 2.74
CA ILE A 133 -10.40 4.07 2.89
C ILE A 133 -10.78 3.28 1.64
N ALA A 134 -10.52 3.82 0.44
CA ALA A 134 -10.82 3.14 -0.82
C ALA A 134 -10.12 1.79 -0.95
N LEU A 135 -8.84 1.70 -0.53
CA LEU A 135 -8.08 0.45 -0.52
C LEU A 135 -8.71 -0.57 0.43
N PHE A 136 -8.99 -0.20 1.67
CA PHE A 136 -9.53 -1.15 2.64
C PHE A 136 -10.99 -1.53 2.41
N GLU A 137 -11.79 -0.62 1.85
CA GLU A 137 -13.17 -0.92 1.49
C GLU A 137 -13.30 -1.85 0.29
N GLU A 138 -12.32 -1.87 -0.61
CA GLU A 138 -12.33 -2.74 -1.78
C GLU A 138 -11.54 -4.04 -1.55
N ILE A 139 -10.41 -3.97 -0.84
CA ILE A 139 -9.60 -5.14 -0.45
C ILE A 139 -10.14 -5.76 0.83
N ARG A 140 -11.29 -6.43 0.71
CA ARG A 140 -12.01 -7.03 1.85
C ARG A 140 -11.49 -8.41 2.25
N ASP A 141 -10.88 -9.11 1.30
CA ASP A 141 -10.46 -10.51 1.38
C ASP A 141 -9.03 -10.71 1.90
N ALA A 142 -8.32 -9.63 2.23
CA ALA A 142 -7.02 -9.74 2.87
C ALA A 142 -7.12 -10.42 4.24
N GLN A 143 -6.34 -11.48 4.43
CA GLN A 143 -6.22 -12.23 5.67
C GLN A 143 -5.82 -11.33 6.83
N THR A 144 -4.90 -10.40 6.59
CA THR A 144 -4.57 -9.34 7.56
C THR A 144 -4.52 -7.98 6.90
N LYS A 145 -5.08 -6.99 7.60
CA LYS A 145 -5.07 -5.58 7.21
C LYS A 145 -4.40 -4.78 8.30
N SER A 146 -3.36 -4.02 7.95
CA SER A 146 -2.62 -3.18 8.88
C SER A 146 -2.61 -1.74 8.36
N LEU A 147 -3.13 -0.82 9.15
CA LEU A 147 -2.99 0.62 8.93
C LEU A 147 -1.94 1.14 9.91
N ILE A 148 -0.96 1.87 9.39
CA ILE A 148 0.04 2.55 10.22
C ILE A 148 0.08 4.01 9.78
N ALA A 149 -0.24 4.91 10.69
CA ALA A 149 -0.08 6.34 10.48
C ALA A 149 1.27 6.79 11.06
N PHE A 150 1.98 7.68 10.35
CA PHE A 150 3.27 8.22 10.82
C PHE A 150 3.35 9.74 10.71
N GLY A 151 3.95 10.39 11.70
CA GLY A 151 4.02 11.84 11.83
C GLY A 151 4.67 12.23 13.17
N SER A 152 3.86 12.63 14.13
CA SER A 152 4.28 12.88 15.52
C SER A 152 4.67 11.62 16.28
N GLY A 153 4.29 10.45 15.77
CA GLY A 153 4.67 9.12 16.25
C GLY A 153 4.38 8.08 15.18
N VAL A 154 4.41 6.80 15.58
CA VAL A 154 3.95 5.68 14.74
C VAL A 154 2.77 5.03 15.42
N ASP A 155 1.58 5.18 14.84
CA ASP A 155 0.34 4.61 15.34
C ASP A 155 -0.03 3.37 14.52
N THR A 156 0.06 2.19 15.14
CA THR A 156 -0.42 0.93 14.57
C THR A 156 -1.87 0.70 14.99
N TYR A 157 -2.74 0.41 14.02
CA TYR A 157 -4.16 0.19 14.26
C TYR A 157 -4.49 -1.31 14.35
N ASP A 158 -5.05 -1.74 15.49
CA ASP A 158 -5.57 -3.12 15.69
C ASP A 158 -6.87 -3.39 14.92
N GLY A 159 -7.50 -2.34 14.39
CA GLY A 159 -8.65 -2.35 13.49
C GLY A 159 -8.77 -1.00 12.78
N ILE A 160 -9.35 -0.99 11.57
CA ILE A 160 -9.37 0.22 10.74
C ILE A 160 -10.52 1.13 11.18
N ASP A 161 -10.22 2.10 12.06
CA ASP A 161 -11.15 3.15 12.46
C ASP A 161 -11.10 4.33 11.48
N TYR A 162 -11.99 4.33 10.49
CA TYR A 162 -12.09 5.42 9.53
C TYR A 162 -12.49 6.76 10.16
N LYS A 163 -13.22 6.77 11.29
CA LYS A 163 -13.59 8.04 11.94
C LYS A 163 -12.36 8.69 12.56
N ARG A 164 -11.52 7.90 13.23
CA ARG A 164 -10.23 8.38 13.75
C ARG A 164 -9.35 8.88 12.60
N LEU A 165 -9.15 8.07 11.56
CA LEU A 165 -8.38 8.47 10.37
C LEU A 165 -8.90 9.77 9.74
N LEU A 166 -10.22 9.92 9.58
CA LEU A 166 -10.80 11.14 8.99
C LEU A 166 -10.63 12.37 9.89
N ALA A 167 -10.64 12.19 11.21
CA ALA A 167 -10.52 13.25 12.20
C ALA A 167 -9.06 13.71 12.44
N GLU A 168 -8.06 12.93 12.02
CA GLU A 168 -6.65 13.32 12.13
C GLU A 168 -6.36 14.60 11.35
N ASN A 169 -5.53 15.47 11.93
CA ASN A 169 -5.02 16.65 11.24
C ASN A 169 -3.51 16.65 11.48
N GLY A 170 -2.75 16.38 10.42
CA GLY A 170 -1.35 15.95 10.50
C GLY A 170 -0.48 16.79 11.43
N SER A 171 0.50 16.13 12.05
CA SER A 171 1.42 16.72 13.01
C SER A 171 2.78 16.03 12.98
N GLY A 172 3.86 16.73 13.29
CA GLY A 172 5.20 16.15 13.36
C GLY A 172 5.85 15.94 12.00
N CYS A 173 6.96 15.18 11.98
CA CYS A 173 7.82 15.00 10.81
C CYS A 173 7.54 13.69 10.05
N CYS A 174 7.99 13.63 8.79
CA CYS A 174 7.81 12.49 7.91
C CYS A 174 8.78 11.34 8.28
N ARG A 175 8.48 10.64 9.37
CA ARG A 175 9.28 9.50 9.88
C ARG A 175 8.90 8.16 9.24
N LEU A 176 9.00 8.10 7.90
CA LEU A 176 8.77 6.87 7.13
C LEU A 176 9.70 5.73 7.58
N ASP A 177 10.93 6.06 8.00
CA ASP A 177 11.90 5.10 8.54
C ASP A 177 11.35 4.38 9.78
N LEU A 178 10.68 5.10 10.69
CA LEU A 178 10.08 4.52 11.89
C LEU A 178 8.86 3.66 11.54
N ALA A 179 8.01 4.11 10.60
CA ALA A 179 6.86 3.33 10.15
C ALA A 179 7.28 1.98 9.51
N LEU A 180 8.34 2.01 8.69
CA LEU A 180 8.92 0.82 8.09
C LEU A 180 9.61 -0.06 9.16
N ALA A 181 10.32 0.54 10.11
CA ALA A 181 10.94 -0.19 11.22
C ALA A 181 9.88 -0.92 12.07
N GLU A 182 8.73 -0.29 12.30
CA GLU A 182 7.61 -0.89 13.04
C GLU A 182 7.04 -2.11 12.32
N LEU A 183 6.85 -2.05 11.00
CA LEU A 183 6.47 -3.23 10.19
C LEU A 183 7.50 -4.37 10.31
N LEU A 184 8.80 -4.05 10.26
CA LEU A 184 9.86 -5.05 10.42
C LEU A 184 9.90 -5.62 11.85
N ARG A 185 9.65 -4.80 12.87
CA ARG A 185 9.56 -5.22 14.27
C ARG A 185 8.42 -6.22 14.47
N MET A 186 7.28 -5.98 13.81
CA MET A 186 6.14 -6.89 13.76
C MET A 186 6.36 -8.13 12.87
N ARG A 187 7.56 -8.28 12.27
CA ARG A 187 7.90 -9.35 11.31
C ARG A 187 6.90 -9.45 10.16
N TRP A 188 6.31 -8.32 9.77
CA TRP A 188 5.27 -8.28 8.75
C TRP A 188 5.83 -8.75 7.39
N ASP A 189 7.08 -8.42 7.10
CA ASP A 189 7.84 -8.85 5.93
C ASP A 189 8.11 -10.35 5.87
N LEU A 190 7.88 -11.11 6.95
CA LEU A 190 8.11 -12.56 7.01
C LEU A 190 6.81 -13.39 7.01
N ARG A 191 5.64 -12.76 6.91
CA ARG A 191 4.35 -13.47 6.85
C ARG A 191 4.28 -14.40 5.63
N LYS A 192 3.64 -15.55 5.78
CA LYS A 192 3.47 -16.53 4.68
C LYS A 192 2.30 -16.10 3.79
N GLY A 193 2.56 -15.97 2.50
CA GLY A 193 1.54 -15.53 1.53
C GLY A 193 1.99 -14.30 0.75
N GLU A 194 1.04 -13.70 0.04
CA GLU A 194 1.27 -12.45 -0.68
C GLU A 194 1.28 -11.28 0.31
N ARG A 195 2.28 -10.42 0.20
CA ARG A 195 2.46 -9.26 1.07
C ARG A 195 2.47 -8.00 0.21
N GLN A 196 1.49 -7.14 0.40
CA GLN A 196 1.35 -5.88 -0.32
C GLN A 196 1.45 -4.71 0.66
N LEU A 197 2.40 -3.82 0.40
CA LEU A 197 2.65 -2.62 1.18
C LEU A 197 2.38 -1.40 0.30
N ILE A 198 1.46 -0.54 0.71
CA ILE A 198 1.15 0.71 0.03
C ILE A 198 1.57 1.88 0.91
N ILE A 199 2.35 2.81 0.37
CA ILE A 199 2.90 3.96 1.09
C ILE A 199 2.33 5.24 0.49
N LEU A 200 1.60 6.01 1.29
CA LEU A 200 0.97 7.27 0.92
C LEU A 200 1.69 8.41 1.65
N THR A 201 2.39 9.27 0.92
CA THR A 201 3.14 10.42 1.47
C THR A 201 3.27 11.51 0.42
N SER A 202 3.70 12.71 0.82
CA SER A 202 3.78 13.87 -0.08
C SER A 202 5.15 14.52 -0.18
N MET A 203 6.09 14.20 0.72
CA MET A 203 7.44 14.80 0.74
C MET A 203 8.47 13.75 1.16
N PRO A 204 9.78 13.99 0.91
CA PRO A 204 10.82 13.08 1.39
C PRO A 204 10.79 12.95 2.91
N PRO A 205 11.19 11.78 3.45
CA PRO A 205 11.36 11.59 4.87
C PRO A 205 12.31 12.61 5.51
N ASP A 206 11.98 13.05 6.71
CA ASP A 206 12.69 14.11 7.44
C ASP A 206 12.58 13.94 8.96
N THR A 207 13.51 14.51 9.71
CA THR A 207 13.45 14.54 11.18
C THR A 207 12.77 15.79 11.73
N GLY A 208 12.58 16.82 10.90
CA GLY A 208 12.07 18.12 11.32
C GLY A 208 13.06 18.95 12.16
N THR A 209 14.28 18.46 12.39
CA THR A 209 15.32 19.18 13.15
C THR A 209 16.02 20.24 12.33
N GLY A 210 15.91 20.17 10.99
CA GLY A 210 16.64 21.02 10.05
C GLY A 210 18.12 20.64 9.89
N ILE A 211 18.56 19.54 10.50
CA ILE A 211 19.94 19.05 10.41
C ILE A 211 20.06 18.15 9.19
N LEU A 212 20.78 18.63 8.17
CA LEU A 212 20.96 17.94 6.88
C LEU A 212 21.39 16.47 7.01
N LEU A 213 22.33 16.16 7.90
CA LEU A 213 22.84 14.79 8.06
C LEU A 213 21.79 13.84 8.65
N GLU A 214 20.89 14.34 9.50
CA GLU A 214 19.83 13.55 10.09
C GLU A 214 18.75 13.22 9.06
N ASP A 215 18.35 14.20 8.25
CA ASP A 215 17.41 14.00 7.14
C ASP A 215 17.96 13.00 6.12
N ILE A 216 19.24 13.09 5.77
CA ILE A 216 19.91 12.08 4.92
C ILE A 216 19.82 10.70 5.56
N GLY A 217 20.12 10.59 6.86
CA GLY A 217 20.07 9.33 7.60
C GLY A 217 18.69 8.66 7.52
N VAL A 218 17.61 9.43 7.74
CA VAL A 218 16.23 8.93 7.68
C VAL A 218 15.82 8.53 6.24
N GLN A 219 16.28 9.28 5.23
CA GLN A 219 16.03 8.95 3.82
C GLN A 219 16.73 7.65 3.41
N GLU A 220 18.01 7.48 3.76
CA GLU A 220 18.75 6.25 3.48
C GLU A 220 18.18 5.04 4.25
N ALA A 221 17.82 5.22 5.52
CA ALA A 221 17.21 4.17 6.33
C ALA A 221 15.90 3.66 5.71
N SER A 222 15.05 4.59 5.25
CA SER A 222 13.80 4.25 4.56
C SER A 222 14.05 3.39 3.31
N LEU A 223 15.04 3.74 2.48
CA LEU A 223 15.42 2.99 1.28
C LEU A 223 16.00 1.60 1.62
N ILE A 224 16.80 1.51 2.69
CA ILE A 224 17.36 0.24 3.17
C ILE A 224 16.24 -0.71 3.62
N TYR A 225 15.28 -0.23 4.40
CA TYR A 225 14.15 -1.04 4.87
C TYR A 225 13.26 -1.50 3.71
N MET A 226 12.92 -0.61 2.79
CA MET A 226 12.17 -0.97 1.59
C MET A 226 12.90 -2.02 0.74
N ARG A 227 14.22 -1.86 0.51
CA ARG A 227 15.03 -2.86 -0.22
C ARG A 227 15.01 -4.23 0.47
N ARG A 228 15.11 -4.27 1.80
CA ARG A 228 15.00 -5.51 2.57
C ARG A 228 13.64 -6.17 2.39
N MET A 229 12.56 -5.41 2.51
CA MET A 229 11.20 -5.93 2.34
C MET A 229 10.99 -6.49 0.92
N THR A 230 11.44 -5.78 -0.12
CA THR A 230 11.38 -6.27 -1.51
C THR A 230 12.16 -7.57 -1.68
N ARG A 231 13.36 -7.69 -1.10
CA ARG A 231 14.14 -8.96 -1.12
C ARG A 231 13.41 -10.12 -0.44
N ASN A 232 12.57 -9.82 0.56
CA ASN A 232 11.73 -10.82 1.23
C ASN A 232 10.43 -11.13 0.47
N GLY A 233 10.24 -10.57 -0.73
CA GLY A 233 9.07 -10.81 -1.58
C GLY A 233 7.86 -9.94 -1.24
N VAL A 234 8.04 -8.83 -0.54
CA VAL A 234 6.98 -7.83 -0.33
C VAL A 234 6.83 -6.99 -1.60
N ARG A 235 5.60 -6.93 -2.14
CA ARG A 235 5.25 -6.03 -3.24
C ARG A 235 4.95 -4.65 -2.65
N ILE A 236 5.74 -3.66 -3.03
CA ILE A 236 5.61 -2.29 -2.50
C ILE A 236 5.10 -1.38 -3.61
N LEU A 237 4.11 -0.55 -3.27
CA LEU A 237 3.65 0.59 -4.06
C LEU A 237 3.86 1.88 -3.27
N TYR A 238 4.66 2.78 -3.83
CA TYR A 238 4.88 4.11 -3.32
C TYR A 238 4.04 5.12 -4.12
N LEU A 239 3.14 5.82 -3.42
CA LEU A 239 2.19 6.78 -3.98
C LEU A 239 2.52 8.18 -3.46
N PRO A 240 3.41 8.92 -4.12
CA PRO A 240 3.64 10.31 -3.78
C PRO A 240 2.43 11.16 -4.17
N ILE A 241 1.94 11.97 -3.23
CA ILE A 241 0.79 12.86 -3.39
C ILE A 241 1.27 14.30 -3.56
N PHE A 242 1.11 14.85 -4.75
CA PHE A 242 1.51 16.21 -5.11
C PHE A 242 0.33 17.02 -5.62
N THR A 243 -0.41 17.63 -4.69
CA THR A 243 -1.48 18.56 -5.04
C THR A 243 -0.95 19.96 -5.38
N GLN A 244 0.30 20.27 -5.03
CA GLN A 244 1.01 21.51 -5.35
C GLN A 244 2.33 21.19 -6.05
N MET A 245 2.36 21.34 -7.38
CA MET A 245 3.52 21.00 -8.22
C MET A 245 4.75 21.85 -7.92
N GLU A 246 4.55 23.05 -7.38
CA GLU A 246 5.63 23.99 -7.02
C GLU A 246 6.54 23.45 -5.90
N LEU A 247 6.07 22.47 -5.12
CA LEU A 247 6.83 21.88 -4.01
C LEU A 247 7.54 20.56 -4.38
N VAL A 248 7.34 20.04 -5.58
CA VAL A 248 7.84 18.71 -6.00
C VAL A 248 9.38 18.67 -6.04
N ASP A 249 10.00 19.79 -6.41
CA ASP A 249 11.44 19.92 -6.54
C ASP A 249 12.08 20.61 -5.32
N THR A 250 11.28 20.95 -4.30
CA THR A 250 11.77 21.44 -3.00
C THR A 250 12.57 20.32 -2.32
N LYS A 251 13.79 20.66 -1.88
CA LYS A 251 14.67 19.71 -1.20
C LYS A 251 14.40 19.65 0.29
N ILE A 252 14.37 18.43 0.80
CA ILE A 252 14.48 18.09 2.22
C ILE A 252 15.69 17.18 2.32
N GLY A 253 16.66 17.56 3.16
CA GLY A 253 17.97 16.93 3.14
C GLY A 253 18.60 16.98 1.73
N VAL A 254 18.92 15.82 1.16
CA VAL A 254 19.50 15.70 -0.21
C VAL A 254 18.46 15.40 -1.28
N CYS A 255 17.24 15.03 -0.91
CA CYS A 255 16.21 14.61 -1.85
C CYS A 255 15.15 15.69 -2.05
N SER A 256 14.70 15.86 -3.29
CA SER A 256 13.34 16.33 -3.55
C SER A 256 12.39 15.15 -3.60
N SER A 257 11.08 15.40 -3.54
CA SER A 257 10.09 14.33 -3.65
C SER A 257 10.24 13.55 -4.97
N ARG A 258 10.56 14.25 -6.06
CA ARG A 258 10.87 13.64 -7.36
C ARG A 258 12.09 12.72 -7.29
N ASN A 259 13.21 13.21 -6.75
CA ASN A 259 14.43 12.42 -6.66
C ASN A 259 14.22 11.20 -5.75
N PHE A 260 13.58 11.37 -4.59
CA PHE A 260 13.29 10.27 -3.69
C PHE A 260 12.43 9.18 -4.35
N ALA A 261 11.37 9.57 -5.06
CA ALA A 261 10.54 8.66 -5.84
C ALA A 261 11.33 7.92 -6.93
N GLN A 262 12.25 8.59 -7.63
CA GLN A 262 13.15 7.94 -8.60
C GLN A 262 14.08 6.92 -7.94
N ARG A 263 14.61 7.23 -6.76
CA ARG A 263 15.45 6.31 -5.99
C ARG A 263 14.67 5.08 -5.54
N ILE A 264 13.42 5.25 -5.10
CA ILE A 264 12.51 4.14 -4.79
C ILE A 264 12.25 3.29 -6.04
N HIS A 265 11.96 3.91 -7.19
CA HIS A 265 11.73 3.18 -8.43
C HIS A 265 12.94 2.32 -8.85
N LYS A 266 14.17 2.84 -8.68
CA LYS A 266 15.43 2.11 -8.90
C LYS A 266 15.60 0.89 -7.99
N LEU A 267 14.88 0.79 -6.87
CA LEU A 267 14.86 -0.40 -6.02
C LEU A 267 13.94 -1.51 -6.56
N GLY A 268 13.27 -1.31 -7.69
CA GLY A 268 12.26 -2.24 -8.18
C GLY A 268 10.92 -2.11 -7.44
N ILE A 269 10.61 -0.92 -6.90
CA ILE A 269 9.34 -0.60 -6.21
C ILE A 269 8.42 0.19 -7.15
N ALA A 270 7.12 -0.11 -7.13
CA ALA A 270 6.17 0.55 -8.03
C ALA A 270 5.96 1.98 -7.54
N VAL A 271 5.93 2.95 -8.46
CA VAL A 271 5.81 4.37 -8.13
C VAL A 271 4.75 4.98 -9.03
N SER A 272 3.70 5.55 -8.44
CA SER A 272 2.64 6.22 -9.20
C SER A 272 2.20 7.49 -8.50
N LEU A 273 2.24 8.60 -9.22
CA LEU A 273 2.03 9.94 -8.67
C LEU A 273 0.55 10.29 -8.61
N ILE A 274 0.07 10.66 -7.43
CA ILE A 274 -1.27 11.21 -7.23
C ILE A 274 -1.16 12.73 -7.30
N GLY A 275 -1.71 13.35 -8.35
CA GLY A 275 -1.73 14.79 -8.53
C GLY A 275 -2.99 15.42 -7.93
N GLN A 276 -3.77 16.09 -8.78
CA GLN A 276 -5.11 16.57 -8.44
C GLN A 276 -6.16 15.44 -8.52
N SER A 277 -7.40 15.75 -8.13
CA SER A 277 -8.48 14.76 -7.98
C SER A 277 -8.77 13.98 -9.27
N ASP A 278 -8.59 14.62 -10.43
CA ASP A 278 -8.77 14.07 -11.77
C ASP A 278 -7.80 12.92 -12.09
N THR A 279 -6.56 13.01 -11.62
CA THR A 279 -5.53 11.98 -11.82
C THR A 279 -5.58 10.85 -10.80
N PHE A 280 -6.33 11.01 -9.71
CA PHE A 280 -6.32 10.13 -8.54
C PHE A 280 -6.62 8.67 -8.89
N ILE A 281 -7.76 8.41 -9.56
CA ILE A 281 -8.19 7.04 -9.89
C ILE A 281 -7.20 6.38 -10.86
N HIS A 282 -6.71 7.14 -11.84
CA HIS A 282 -5.74 6.65 -12.81
C HIS A 282 -4.42 6.27 -12.14
N ALA A 283 -3.90 7.15 -11.27
CA ALA A 283 -2.66 6.94 -10.54
C ALA A 283 -2.74 5.68 -9.65
N MET A 284 -3.83 5.52 -8.90
CA MET A 284 -4.07 4.33 -8.09
C MET A 284 -4.08 3.06 -8.95
N ARG A 285 -4.87 3.06 -10.03
CA ARG A 285 -5.00 1.90 -10.92
C ARG A 285 -3.66 1.49 -11.53
N VAL A 286 -2.94 2.44 -12.14
CA VAL A 286 -1.64 2.18 -12.77
C VAL A 286 -0.62 1.72 -11.73
N GLY A 287 -0.57 2.35 -10.56
CA GLY A 287 0.35 1.98 -9.49
C GLY A 287 0.13 0.56 -8.99
N ILE A 288 -1.13 0.20 -8.71
CA ILE A 288 -1.49 -1.15 -8.28
C ILE A 288 -1.17 -2.18 -9.36
N LYS A 289 -1.52 -1.88 -10.62
CA LYS A 289 -1.19 -2.76 -11.74
C LYS A 289 0.31 -3.00 -11.86
N GLN A 290 1.13 -1.94 -11.79
CA GLN A 290 2.60 -2.06 -11.82
C GLN A 290 3.15 -2.86 -10.64
N MET A 291 2.59 -2.69 -9.44
CA MET A 291 2.96 -3.45 -8.25
C MET A 291 2.66 -4.95 -8.43
N LEU A 292 1.52 -5.29 -9.04
CA LEU A 292 1.07 -6.68 -9.23
C LEU A 292 1.76 -7.39 -10.40
N GLN A 293 2.06 -6.66 -11.48
CA GLN A 293 2.66 -7.22 -12.70
C GLN A 293 4.18 -7.41 -12.63
N ARG A 294 4.82 -7.05 -11.51
CA ARG A 294 6.22 -7.40 -11.30
C ARG A 294 6.34 -8.89 -11.03
N ASP A 295 6.60 -9.63 -12.10
CA ASP A 295 7.20 -10.95 -12.04
C ASP A 295 8.60 -10.81 -11.42
N VAL A 296 8.88 -11.64 -10.42
CA VAL A 296 10.23 -11.87 -9.87
C VAL A 296 10.96 -12.84 -10.77
#